data_AF-T1PQL6-F1
#
_entry.id   AF-T1PQL6-F1
#
_cell.length_a   1.000
_cell.length_b   1.000
_cell.length_c   1.000
_cell.angle_alpha   90.00
_cell.angle_beta   90.00
_cell.angle_gamma   90.00
#
_symmetry.space_group_name_H-M   'P 1'
#
loop_
_entity.id
_entity.type
_entity.pdbx_description
1 polymer ?
#
loop_
_entity_poly.entity_id
_entity_poly.type
_entity_poly.pdbx_seq_one_letter_code
_entity_poly.pdbx_strand_id
1 'polypeptide(L)'
;MEHDIQNHLFIEAGQYNDNLYGTSVASVREVAEKGKHCILDVSGNAIKRLQVAQLYPIAIFIKPKSIDSIMEMNRRMTEEQAKKTYERAVKMEQEFGEYFTGVVQ
;
A
#
# COMPACT_ATOMS: atom_id res chain seq x y z
N MET A 1 13.14 -8.14 -16.43
CA MET A 1 12.17 -7.30 -15.71
C MET A 1 10.84 -7.17 -16.43
N GLU A 2 10.73 -6.64 -17.65
CA GLU A 2 9.42 -6.52 -18.33
C GLU A 2 8.68 -7.86 -18.49
N HIS A 3 9.40 -8.88 -18.95
CA HIS A 3 8.91 -10.26 -19.00
C HIS A 3 8.44 -10.77 -17.63
N ASP A 4 9.16 -10.43 -16.56
CA ASP A 4 8.85 -10.88 -15.20
C ASP A 4 7.62 -10.15 -14.62
N ILE A 5 7.43 -8.89 -15.01
CA ILE A 5 6.22 -8.12 -14.71
C ILE A 5 5.00 -8.77 -15.38
N GLN A 6 5.13 -9.16 -16.66
CA GLN A 6 4.07 -9.85 -17.41
C GLN A 6 3.73 -11.22 -16.80
N ASN A 7 4.71 -11.92 -16.25
CA ASN A 7 4.53 -13.20 -15.56
C ASN A 7 4.07 -13.07 -14.09
N HIS A 8 3.58 -11.90 -13.68
CA HIS A 8 3.05 -11.65 -12.33
C HIS A 8 4.07 -11.89 -11.20
N LEU A 9 5.37 -11.73 -11.46
CA LEU A 9 6.43 -11.92 -10.45
C LEU A 9 6.59 -10.70 -9.51
N PHE A 10 5.81 -9.63 -9.71
CA PHE A 10 5.87 -8.39 -8.97
C PHE A 10 4.52 -8.02 -8.33
N ILE A 11 4.55 -7.69 -7.04
CA ILE A 11 3.37 -7.15 -6.33
C ILE A 11 3.14 -5.67 -6.68
N GLU A 12 4.18 -4.99 -7.13
CA GLU A 12 4.10 -3.64 -7.66
C GLU A 12 5.25 -3.44 -8.64
N ALA A 13 4.98 -2.76 -9.75
CA ALA A 13 5.99 -2.38 -10.72
C ALA A 13 5.60 -1.04 -11.36
N GLY A 14 6.59 -0.23 -11.69
CA GLY A 14 6.42 1.08 -12.31
C GLY A 14 7.68 1.52 -13.03
N GLN A 15 7.60 2.68 -13.68
CA GLN A 15 8.72 3.28 -14.41
C GLN A 15 8.94 4.71 -13.92
N TYR A 16 10.19 5.09 -13.70
CA TYR A 16 10.59 6.45 -13.34
C TYR A 16 11.92 6.80 -14.00
N ASN A 17 11.99 7.94 -14.70
CA ASN A 17 13.14 8.37 -15.49
C ASN A 17 13.68 7.23 -16.38
N ASP A 18 12.79 6.62 -17.17
CA ASP A 18 13.06 5.48 -18.07
C ASP A 18 13.57 4.20 -17.41
N ASN A 19 13.68 4.15 -16.08
CA ASN A 19 14.10 2.97 -15.33
C ASN A 19 12.90 2.27 -14.70
N LEU A 20 12.92 0.94 -14.73
CA LEU A 20 11.89 0.12 -14.10
C LEU A 20 12.19 -0.11 -12.63
N TYR A 21 11.17 0.01 -11.79
CA TYR A 21 11.20 -0.27 -10.37
C TYR A 21 10.08 -1.24 -10.02
N GLY A 22 10.27 -2.03 -8.98
CA GLY A 22 9.21 -2.91 -8.51
C GLY A 22 9.60 -3.72 -7.28
N THR A 23 8.57 -4.16 -6.58
CA THR A 23 8.69 -5.05 -5.42
C THR A 23 8.32 -6.45 -5.87
N SER A 24 9.29 -7.37 -5.88
CA SER A 24 9.09 -8.74 -6.34
C SER A 24 8.38 -9.59 -5.28
N VAL A 25 7.57 -10.56 -5.71
CA VAL A 25 6.96 -11.56 -4.82
C VAL A 25 8.03 -12.35 -4.05
N ALA A 26 9.13 -12.68 -4.73
CA ALA A 26 10.23 -13.44 -4.15
C ALA A 26 10.90 -12.68 -2.98
N SER A 27 11.13 -11.37 -3.13
CA SER A 27 11.74 -10.55 -2.08
C SER A 27 10.86 -10.45 -0.83
N VAL A 28 9.54 -10.34 -0.99
CA VAL A 28 8.62 -10.35 0.16
C VAL A 28 8.62 -11.71 0.85
N ARG A 29 8.59 -12.79 0.06
CA ARG A 29 8.63 -14.18 0.57
C ARG A 29 9.90 -14.44 1.36
N GLU A 30 11.05 -14.02 0.87
CA GLU A 30 12.34 -14.21 1.54
C GLU A 30 12.36 -13.60 2.95
N VAL A 31 11.78 -12.40 3.13
CA VAL A 31 11.66 -11.75 4.45
C VAL A 31 10.72 -12.53 5.36
N ALA A 32 9.58 -12.99 4.83
CA ALA A 32 8.60 -13.77 5.58
C ALA A 32 9.16 -15.13 6.04
N GLU A 33 9.90 -15.83 5.18
CA GLU A 33 10.53 -17.13 5.47
C GLU A 33 11.63 -17.02 6.53
N LYS A 34 12.20 -15.83 6.73
CA LYS A 34 13.11 -15.52 7.85
C LYS A 34 12.37 -15.26 9.18
N GLY A 35 11.05 -15.46 9.23
CA GLY A 35 10.22 -15.23 10.41
C GLY A 35 10.02 -13.76 10.76
N LYS A 36 10.16 -12.85 9.79
CA LYS A 36 10.02 -11.40 9.99
C LYS A 36 8.80 -10.85 9.25
N HIS A 37 8.23 -9.77 9.77
CA HIS A 37 7.24 -9.00 9.03
C HIS A 37 7.93 -8.08 8.01
N CYS A 38 7.58 -8.24 6.73
CA CYS A 38 8.02 -7.35 5.67
C CYS A 38 7.13 -6.09 5.70
N ILE A 39 7.72 -4.94 6.01
CA ILE A 39 7.03 -3.65 5.90
C ILE A 39 7.10 -3.22 4.44
N LEU A 40 5.93 -3.01 3.84
CA LEU A 40 5.79 -2.71 2.41
C LEU A 40 5.29 -1.28 2.21
N ASP A 41 6.06 -0.50 1.45
CA ASP A 41 5.65 0.79 0.91
C ASP A 41 5.17 0.58 -0.52
N VAL A 42 3.89 0.27 -0.67
CA VAL A 42 3.23 -0.10 -1.93
C VAL A 42 1.78 0.38 -1.94
N SER A 43 1.16 0.43 -3.12
CA SER A 43 -0.26 0.78 -3.25
C SER A 43 -1.22 -0.35 -2.79
N GLY A 44 -2.50 0.00 -2.59
CA GLY A 44 -3.55 -0.97 -2.21
C GLY A 44 -3.72 -2.13 -3.19
N ASN A 45 -3.35 -1.95 -4.47
CA ASN A 45 -3.38 -3.03 -5.47
C ASN A 45 -2.43 -4.19 -5.13
N ALA A 46 -1.35 -3.92 -4.40
CA ALA A 46 -0.42 -4.95 -3.96
C ALA A 46 -1.06 -5.95 -2.98
N ILE A 47 -2.09 -5.54 -2.22
CA ILE A 47 -2.81 -6.42 -1.27
C ILE A 47 -3.38 -7.64 -2.03
N LYS A 48 -4.06 -7.38 -3.16
CA LYS A 48 -4.67 -8.43 -3.99
C LYS A 48 -3.60 -9.35 -4.58
N ARG A 49 -2.49 -8.79 -5.05
CA ARG A 49 -1.38 -9.58 -5.63
C ARG A 49 -0.68 -10.45 -4.58
N LEU A 50 -0.51 -9.96 -3.36
CA LEU A 50 0.02 -10.74 -2.24
C LEU A 50 -0.90 -11.91 -1.86
N GLN A 51 -2.22 -11.71 -1.89
CA GLN A 51 -3.20 -12.78 -1.67
C GLN A 51 -3.11 -13.86 -2.76
N VAL A 52 -3.05 -13.47 -4.04
CA VAL A 52 -2.86 -14.41 -5.17
C VAL A 52 -1.55 -15.20 -5.02
N ALA A 53 -0.48 -14.54 -4.54
CA ALA A 53 0.81 -15.17 -4.25
C ALA A 53 0.84 -15.99 -2.95
N GLN A 54 -0.29 -16.14 -2.24
CA GLN A 54 -0.40 -16.87 -0.97
C GLN A 54 0.55 -16.36 0.12
N LEU A 55 0.78 -15.04 0.16
CA LEU A 55 1.59 -14.38 1.19
C LEU A 55 0.76 -13.68 2.29
N TYR A 56 -0.58 -13.76 2.19
CA TYR A 56 -1.57 -13.34 3.20
C TYR A 56 -1.18 -12.09 4.02
N PRO A 57 -1.23 -10.89 3.41
CA PRO A 57 -0.75 -9.67 4.04
C PRO A 57 -1.63 -9.22 5.21
N ILE A 58 -1.02 -8.56 6.19
CA ILE A 58 -1.73 -7.75 7.20
C ILE A 58 -1.88 -6.34 6.62
N ALA A 59 -3.06 -6.00 6.10
CA ALA A 59 -3.38 -4.68 5.58
C ALA A 59 -4.13 -3.85 6.64
N ILE A 60 -3.49 -2.78 7.14
CA ILE A 60 -4.06 -1.91 8.16
C ILE A 60 -4.39 -0.55 7.53
N PHE A 61 -5.66 -0.15 7.56
CA PHE A 61 -6.09 1.16 7.09
C PHE A 61 -6.18 2.16 8.24
N ILE A 62 -5.45 3.27 8.14
CA ILE A 62 -5.53 4.39 9.07
C ILE A 62 -6.64 5.33 8.58
N LYS A 63 -7.81 5.25 9.21
CA LYS A 63 -8.99 6.00 8.82
C LYS A 63 -8.98 7.39 9.48
N PRO A 64 -8.82 8.48 8.71
CA PRO A 64 -8.92 9.81 9.29
C PRO A 64 -10.37 10.10 9.73
N LYS A 65 -10.54 10.76 10.89
CA LYS A 65 -11.86 11.17 11.40
C LYS A 65 -12.42 12.38 10.67
N SER A 66 -11.53 13.30 10.32
CA SER A 66 -11.81 14.57 9.67
C SER A 66 -10.54 15.15 9.05
N ILE A 67 -10.68 16.22 8.27
CA ILE A 67 -9.54 17.02 7.78
C ILE A 67 -8.73 17.56 8.96
N ASP A 68 -9.38 18.03 10.02
CA ASP A 68 -8.72 18.53 11.24
C ASP A 68 -7.86 17.45 11.90
N SER A 69 -8.37 16.20 11.99
CA SER A 69 -7.59 15.09 12.56
C SER A 69 -6.28 14.81 11.79
N ILE A 70 -6.28 15.04 10.47
CA ILE A 70 -5.07 14.90 9.64
C ILE A 70 -4.07 16.02 9.97
N MET A 71 -4.55 17.25 10.14
CA MET A 71 -3.70 18.37 10.54
C MET A 71 -3.16 18.21 11.97
N GLU A 72 -3.92 17.60 12.88
CA GLU A 72 -3.46 17.25 14.22
C GLU A 72 -2.35 16.18 14.19
N MET A 73 -2.53 15.13 13.38
CA MET A 73 -1.54 14.08 13.17
C MET A 73 -0.27 14.60 12.48
N ASN A 74 -0.40 15.57 11.59
CA ASN A 74 0.73 16.19 10.90
C ASN A 74 0.59 17.72 10.82
N ARG A 75 1.11 18.39 11.86
CA ARG A 75 1.05 19.86 12.01
C ARG A 75 1.78 20.65 10.92
N ARG A 76 2.53 19.99 10.02
CA ARG A 76 3.23 20.62 8.89
C ARG A 76 2.37 20.68 7.63
N MET A 77 1.23 19.98 7.59
CA MET A 77 0.34 19.98 6.44
C MET A 77 -0.51 21.24 6.38
N THR A 78 -0.68 21.78 5.18
CA THR A 78 -1.69 22.82 4.93
C THR A 78 -3.09 22.20 4.88
N GLU A 79 -4.13 23.02 5.09
CA GLU A 79 -5.52 22.58 4.97
C GLU A 79 -5.82 21.96 3.60
N GLU A 80 -5.28 22.53 2.52
CA GLU A 80 -5.44 21.99 1.16
C GLU A 80 -4.82 20.59 1.02
N GLN A 81 -3.62 20.38 1.58
CA GLN A 81 -2.98 19.07 1.61
C GLN A 81 -3.78 18.08 2.45
N ALA A 82 -4.30 18.51 3.61
CA ALA A 82 -5.11 17.67 4.48
C ALA A 82 -6.42 17.25 3.80
N LYS A 83 -7.09 18.16 3.09
CA LYS A 83 -8.28 17.86 2.29
C LYS A 83 -7.98 16.82 1.19
N LYS A 84 -6.90 17.01 0.43
CA LYS A 84 -6.46 16.03 -0.58
C LYS A 84 -6.17 14.66 0.02
N THR A 85 -5.53 14.61 1.19
CA THR A 85 -5.27 13.34 1.91
C THR A 85 -6.56 12.69 2.40
N TYR A 86 -7.51 13.46 2.92
CA TYR A 86 -8.81 12.97 3.33
C TYR A 86 -9.59 12.35 2.16
N GLU A 87 -9.66 13.05 1.03
CA GLU A 87 -10.31 12.56 -0.20
C GLU A 87 -9.66 11.26 -0.70
N ARG A 88 -8.32 11.17 -0.67
CA ARG A 88 -7.59 9.94 -1.00
C ARG A 88 -7.92 8.80 -0.05
N ALA A 89 -8.01 9.06 1.25
CA ALA A 89 -8.36 8.06 2.25
C ALA A 89 -9.78 7.52 2.03
N VAL A 90 -10.75 8.41 1.75
CA VAL A 90 -12.14 8.01 1.41
C VAL A 90 -12.17 7.12 0.17
N LYS A 91 -11.45 7.50 -0.90
CA LYS A 91 -11.36 6.68 -2.11
C LYS A 91 -10.71 5.32 -1.84
N MET A 92 -9.65 5.30 -1.04
CA MET A 92 -8.95 4.07 -0.66
C MET A 92 -9.84 3.12 0.15
N GLU A 93 -10.64 3.65 1.07
CA GLU A 93 -11.64 2.85 1.81
C GLU A 93 -12.73 2.28 0.89
N GLN A 94 -13.23 3.09 -0.05
CA GLN A 94 -14.23 2.63 -1.02
C GLN A 94 -13.68 1.53 -1.94
N GLU A 95 -12.43 1.64 -2.38
CA GLU A 95 -11.84 0.72 -3.37
C GLU A 95 -11.26 -0.56 -2.73
N PHE A 96 -10.72 -0.46 -1.52
CA PHE A 96 -9.96 -1.55 -0.90
C PHE A 96 -10.51 -2.00 0.46
N GLY A 97 -11.64 -1.45 0.92
CA GLY A 97 -12.21 -1.71 2.25
C GLY A 97 -12.35 -3.19 2.60
N GLU A 98 -12.76 -4.03 1.64
CA GLU A 98 -12.92 -5.48 1.84
C GLU A 98 -11.61 -6.24 2.04
N TYR A 99 -10.48 -5.65 1.65
CA TYR A 99 -9.15 -6.29 1.75
C TYR A 99 -8.39 -5.90 3.02
N PHE A 100 -8.89 -4.93 3.79
CA PHE A 100 -8.25 -4.54 5.04
C PHE A 100 -8.46 -5.59 6.12
N THR A 101 -7.36 -5.98 6.76
CA THR A 101 -7.36 -6.87 7.94
C THR A 101 -7.67 -6.12 9.23
N GLY A 102 -7.52 -4.80 9.24
CA GLY A 102 -7.85 -3.95 10.38
C GLY A 102 -8.00 -2.49 9.97
N VAL A 103 -8.84 -1.76 10.70
CA VAL A 103 -9.03 -0.32 10.56
C VAL A 103 -8.74 0.34 11.90
N VAL A 104 -7.88 1.35 11.90
CA VAL A 104 -7.50 2.13 13.09
C VAL A 104 -7.90 3.60 12.91
N GLN A 105 -8.37 4.25 13.98
CA GLN A 105 -9.01 5.58 13.92
C GLN A 105 -8.65 6.50 15.09
#